data_AF-A0A073IFY1-F1
#
_entry.id   AF-A0A073IFY1-F1
#
_cell.length_a   1.000
_cell.length_b   1.000
_cell.length_c   1.000
_cell.angle_alpha   90.00
_cell.angle_beta   90.00
_cell.angle_gamma   90.00
#
_symmetry.space_group_name_H-M   'P 1'
#
loop_
_entity.id
_entity.type
_entity.pdbx_description
1 polymer ?
#
loop_
_entity_poly.entity_id
_entity_poly.type
_entity_poly.pdbx_seq_one_letter_code
_entity_poly.pdbx_strand_id
1 'polypeptide(L)' 'MGGVTSMTIWRWLQDQKLDFPKPIKIKTRNYWRSSDLSSWIESKGEAA' A
#
# COMPACT_ATOMS: atom_id res chain seq x y z
N MET A 1 16.34 9.18 -7.72
CA MET A 1 15.43 9.28 -6.57
C MET A 1 14.05 8.79 -6.99
N GLY A 2 13.87 7.46 -7.09
CA GLY A 2 12.62 6.85 -7.55
C GLY A 2 11.86 6.28 -6.36
N GLY A 3 11.10 7.12 -5.68
CA GLY A 3 10.12 6.67 -4.69
C GLY A 3 8.93 5.98 -5.36
N VAL A 4 8.17 5.21 -4.57
CA VAL A 4 6.98 4.43 -4.97
C VAL A 4 6.10 5.22 -5.96
N THR A 5 6.04 4.77 -7.20
CA THR A 5 5.23 5.38 -8.26
C THR A 5 3.79 4.83 -8.22
N SER A 6 2.83 5.53 -8.83
CA SER A 6 1.44 5.06 -9.00
C SER A 6 1.35 3.64 -9.59
N MET A 7 2.28 3.29 -10.47
CA MET A 7 2.38 1.98 -11.11
C MET A 7 2.85 0.88 -10.13
N THR A 8 3.68 1.24 -9.15
CA THR A 8 4.09 0.37 -8.04
C THR A 8 2.90 0.11 -7.11
N ILE A 9 2.13 1.15 -6.78
CA ILE A 9 0.89 0.97 -5.99
C ILE A 9 -0.10 0.08 -6.74
N TRP A 10 -0.27 0.26 -8.05
CA TRP A 10 -1.13 -0.61 -8.85
C TRP A 10 -0.67 -2.08 -8.82
N ARG A 11 0.64 -2.34 -8.93
CA ARG A 11 1.19 -3.70 -8.77
C ARG A 11 0.90 -4.28 -7.39
N TRP A 12 1.09 -3.51 -6.32
CA TRP A 12 0.80 -3.97 -4.97
C TRP A 12 -0.68 -4.26 -4.73
N LEU A 13 -1.58 -3.51 -5.38
CA LEU A 13 -3.01 -3.76 -5.33
C LEU A 13 -3.44 -5.03 -6.09
N GLN A 14 -2.68 -5.42 -7.12
CA GLN A 14 -2.91 -6.65 -7.89
C GLN A 14 -2.29 -7.88 -7.20
N ASP A 15 -1.19 -7.69 -6.49
CA ASP A 15 -0.42 -8.76 -5.88
C ASP A 15 -1.02 -9.17 -4.52
N GLN A 16 -1.78 -10.26 -4.54
CA GLN A 16 -2.44 -10.80 -3.34
C GLN A 16 -1.45 -11.35 -2.30
N LYS A 17 -0.18 -11.58 -2.64
CA LYS A 17 0.84 -12.03 -1.67
C LYS A 17 1.39 -10.88 -0.83
N LEU A 18 1.22 -9.65 -1.29
CA LEU A 18 1.64 -8.47 -0.56
C LEU A 18 0.63 -8.07 0.50
N ASP A 19 -0.61 -8.59 0.47
CA ASP A 19 -1.73 -8.22 1.36
C ASP A 19 -1.86 -6.69 1.53
N PHE A 20 -1.69 -5.96 0.43
CA PHE A 20 -1.68 -4.50 0.47
C PHE A 20 -3.09 -3.95 0.78
N PRO A 21 -3.22 -2.97 1.70
CA PRO A 21 -4.53 -2.50 2.11
C PRO A 21 -5.31 -1.84 0.98
N LYS A 22 -6.62 -2.14 0.93
CA LYS A 22 -7.51 -1.63 -0.10
C LYS A 22 -7.69 -0.11 0.04
N PRO A 23 -7.62 0.64 -1.07
CA PRO A 23 -7.80 2.08 -1.04
C PRO A 23 -9.26 2.45 -0.79
N ILE A 24 -9.47 3.44 0.06
CA ILE A 24 -10.73 4.14 0.24
C ILE A 24 -10.76 5.27 -0.77
N LYS A 25 -11.63 5.16 -1.78
CA LYS A 25 -11.84 6.26 -2.74
C LYS A 25 -12.66 7.36 -2.10
N ILE A 26 -12.05 8.53 -1.94
CA ILE A 26 -12.76 9.76 -1.53
C ILE A 26 -12.62 10.76 -2.68
N LYS A 27 -13.73 11.00 -3.38
CA LYS A 27 -13.77 11.76 -4.64
C LYS A 27 -12.86 11.13 -5.70
N THR A 28 -11.78 11.81 -6.08
CA THR A 28 -10.84 11.41 -7.13
C THR A 28 -9.51 10.87 -6.59
N ARG A 29 -9.32 10.86 -5.26
CA ARG A 29 -8.09 10.40 -4.63
C ARG A 29 -8.31 9.11 -3.85
N ASN A 30 -7.30 8.26 -3.88
CA ASN A 30 -7.22 7.06 -3.07
C ASN A 30 -6.63 7.43 -1.70
N TYR A 31 -7.30 6.99 -0.64
CA TYR A 31 -6.85 7.17 0.74
C TYR A 31 -6.67 5.79 1.38
N TRP A 32 -5.78 5.71 2.36
CA TRP A 32 -5.57 4.51 3.15
C TRP A 32 -5.70 4.88 4.61
N ARG A 33 -6.19 3.93 5.41
CA ARG A 33 -6.15 4.08 6.86
C ARG A 33 -4.70 3.93 7.31
N SER A 34 -4.28 4.86 8.18
CA SER A 34 -2.93 4.82 8.75
C SER A 34 -2.67 3.53 9.52
N SER A 35 -3.70 2.98 10.20
CA SER A 35 -3.58 1.72 10.95
C SER A 35 -3.27 0.55 10.02
N ASP A 36 -4.06 0.37 8.95
CA ASP A 36 -3.84 -0.68 7.97
C ASP A 36 -2.47 -0.56 7.29
N LEU A 37 -2.05 0.67 6.97
CA LEU A 37 -0.73 0.91 6.37
C LEU A 37 0.40 0.61 7.36
N SER A 38 0.23 0.93 8.64
CA SER A 38 1.22 0.64 9.69
C SER A 38 1.38 -0.86 9.87
N SER A 39 0.27 -1.60 10.02
CA SER A 39 0.31 -3.06 10.14
C SER A 39 0.89 -3.74 8.91
N TRP A 40 0.64 -3.19 7.71
CA TRP A 40 1.25 -3.69 6.48
C TRP A 40 2.77 -3.44 6.43
N ILE A 41 3.22 -2.24 6.83
CA ILE A 41 4.65 -1.91 6.91
C ILE A 41 5.33 -2.78 7.97
N GLU A 42 4.71 -2.99 9.13
CA GLU A 42 5.21 -3.87 10.18
C GLU A 42 5.35 -5.32 9.69
N SER A 43 4.34 -5.82 8.98
CA SER A 43 4.35 -7.16 8.35
C SER A 43 5.45 -7.31 7.28
N LYS A 44 5.82 -6.22 6.58
CA LYS A 44 6.93 -6.19 5.61
C LYS A 44 8.28 -5.81 6.22
N GLY A 45 8.27 -5.24 7.42
CA GLY A 45 9.39 -4.64 8.12
C GLY A 45 10.32 -5.63 8.82
N GLU A 46 10.02 -6.94 8.78
CA GLU A 46 11.03 -8.00 9.00
C GLU A 46 11.89 -8.22 7.74
N ALA A 47 12.51 -7.15 7.29
CA ALA A 47 13.64 -7.19 6.36
C ALA A 47 14.64 -6.12 6.83
N ALA A 48 15.23 -6.37 8.01
CA ALA A 48 16.42 -5.70 8.51
C ALA A 48 17.63 -6.63 8.32
#